data_AF-G4Z630-F1
#
_entry.id   AF-G4Z630-F1
#
_cell.length_a   1.000
_cell.length_b   1.000
_cell.length_c   1.000
_cell.angle_alpha   90.00
_cell.angle_beta   90.00
_cell.angle_gamma   90.00
#
_symmetry.space_group_name_H-M   'P 1'
#
loop_
_entity.id
_entity.type
_entity.pdbx_description
1 polymer ?
#
loop_
_entity_poly.entity_id
_entity_poly.type
_entity_poly.pdbx_seq_one_letter_code
_entity_poly.pdbx_strand_id
1 'polypeptide(L)'
;MFLQWLRFIEKYKVKVGESSYSDRHALNFLLEARPLTPEVNLAAFFQSLQTVPDLKRLGNSLERNLFQRWMTTVDSKPKDVARLLNIGQSVPKLSKSDLRYKILEAYTLQFAEKSGKETLEKVKELLVANDLNAALTAAVKLR
;
A
#
# COMPACT_ATOMS: atom_id res chain seq x y z
N MET A 1 -19.67 11.57 -6.94
CA MET A 1 -19.86 10.52 -7.97
C MET A 1 -18.89 9.34 -7.82
N PHE A 2 -17.57 9.54 -7.73
CA PHE A 2 -16.63 8.42 -7.68
C PHE A 2 -16.76 7.50 -6.45
N LEU A 3 -16.94 8.04 -5.23
CA LEU A 3 -17.18 7.21 -4.04
C LEU A 3 -18.45 6.36 -4.15
N GLN A 4 -19.47 6.84 -4.87
CA GLN A 4 -20.69 6.06 -5.12
C GLN A 4 -20.44 4.92 -6.10
N TRP A 5 -19.54 5.10 -7.08
CA TRP A 5 -19.08 4.01 -7.94
C TRP A 5 -18.34 2.93 -7.12
N LEU A 6 -17.49 3.31 -6.17
CA LEU A 6 -16.83 2.34 -5.27
C LEU A 6 -17.84 1.55 -4.43
N ARG A 7 -18.84 2.25 -3.86
CA ARG A 7 -19.94 1.60 -3.12
C ARG A 7 -20.76 0.67 -4.00
N PHE A 8 -20.99 1.05 -5.25
CA PHE A 8 -21.67 0.22 -6.22
C PHE A 8 -20.88 -1.06 -6.49
N ILE A 9 -19.57 -0.95 -6.73
CA ILE A 9 -18.70 -2.12 -6.94
C ILE A 9 -18.75 -3.07 -5.74
N GLU A 10 -18.66 -2.57 -4.51
CA GLU A 10 -18.78 -3.41 -3.30
C GLU A 10 -20.11 -4.17 -3.25
N LYS A 11 -21.23 -3.49 -3.51
CA LYS A 11 -22.55 -4.13 -3.55
C LYS A 11 -22.69 -5.12 -4.70
N TYR A 12 -22.12 -4.78 -5.86
CA TYR A 12 -22.16 -5.63 -7.05
C TYR A 12 -21.44 -6.94 -6.79
N LYS A 13 -20.23 -6.91 -6.21
CA LYS A 13 -19.46 -8.09 -5.84
C LYS A 13 -20.22 -9.06 -4.94
N VAL A 14 -20.91 -8.52 -3.92
CA VAL A 14 -21.75 -9.32 -3.03
C VAL A 14 -22.90 -9.98 -3.79
N LYS A 15 -23.48 -9.28 -4.77
CA LYS A 15 -24.62 -9.76 -5.56
C LYS A 15 -24.23 -10.84 -6.59
N VAL A 16 -23.08 -10.71 -7.26
CA VAL A 16 -22.67 -11.61 -8.35
C VAL A 16 -21.59 -12.64 -7.96
N GLY A 17 -21.16 -12.62 -6.70
CA GLY A 17 -20.07 -13.45 -6.18
C GLY A 17 -18.69 -12.86 -6.50
N GLU A 18 -17.75 -13.00 -5.56
CA GLU A 18 -16.38 -12.47 -5.68
C GLU A 18 -15.58 -13.07 -6.84
N SER A 19 -15.96 -14.26 -7.32
CA SER A 19 -15.37 -14.90 -8.50
C SER A 19 -15.60 -14.10 -9.79
N SER A 20 -16.66 -13.29 -9.85
CA SER A 20 -17.04 -12.54 -11.06
C SER A 20 -16.35 -11.17 -11.15
N TYR A 21 -15.99 -10.56 -10.02
CA TYR A 21 -15.25 -9.30 -9.98
C TYR A 21 -14.49 -9.16 -8.66
N SER A 22 -13.15 -9.14 -8.73
CA SER A 22 -12.29 -9.07 -7.55
C SER A 22 -11.73 -7.68 -7.32
N ASP A 23 -11.22 -7.39 -6.12
CA ASP A 23 -10.58 -6.10 -5.82
C ASP A 23 -9.34 -5.86 -6.71
N ARG A 24 -8.71 -6.92 -7.23
CA ARG A 24 -7.64 -6.83 -8.24
C ARG A 24 -8.14 -6.33 -9.59
N HIS A 25 -9.34 -6.74 -10.01
CA HIS A 25 -9.97 -6.19 -11.22
C HIS A 25 -10.29 -4.71 -11.05
N ALA A 26 -10.80 -4.31 -9.87
CA ALA A 26 -11.01 -2.90 -9.54
C ALA A 26 -9.71 -2.09 -9.61
N LEU A 27 -8.62 -2.60 -9.04
CA LEU A 27 -7.32 -1.96 -9.12
C LEU A 27 -6.84 -1.80 -10.57
N ASN A 28 -6.89 -2.87 -11.37
CA ASN A 28 -6.48 -2.82 -12.78
C ASN A 28 -7.27 -1.78 -13.56
N PHE A 29 -8.59 -1.74 -13.37
CA PHE A 29 -9.44 -0.72 -13.98
C PHE A 29 -9.01 0.70 -13.60
N LEU A 30 -8.66 0.94 -12.33
CA LEU A 30 -8.18 2.26 -11.88
C LEU A 30 -6.83 2.65 -12.51
N LEU A 31 -5.92 1.68 -12.64
CA LEU A 31 -4.62 1.89 -13.30
C LEU A 31 -4.81 2.22 -14.79
N GLU A 32 -5.67 1.47 -15.49
CA GLU A 32 -5.98 1.65 -16.91
C GLU A 32 -6.73 2.96 -17.19
N ALA A 33 -7.65 3.37 -16.30
CA ALA A 33 -8.42 4.60 -16.44
C ALA A 33 -7.59 5.87 -16.17
N ARG A 34 -6.40 5.74 -15.59
CA ARG A 34 -5.52 6.85 -15.19
C ARG A 34 -4.04 6.53 -15.48
N PRO A 35 -3.66 6.22 -16.73
CA PRO A 35 -2.32 5.71 -17.04
C PRO A 35 -1.21 6.73 -16.80
N LEU A 36 -1.53 8.03 -16.79
CA LEU A 36 -0.60 9.13 -16.53
C LEU A 36 -0.51 9.51 -15.04
N THR A 37 -1.36 8.93 -14.19
CA THR A 37 -1.34 9.24 -12.75
C THR A 37 -0.29 8.37 -12.06
N PRO A 38 0.68 8.96 -11.32
CA PRO A 38 1.62 8.18 -10.55
C PRO A 38 0.91 7.21 -9.60
N GLU A 39 1.30 5.94 -9.60
CA GLU A 39 0.65 4.91 -8.78
C GLU A 39 0.67 5.26 -7.27
N VAL A 40 1.66 6.03 -6.82
CA VAL A 40 1.72 6.55 -5.43
C VAL A 40 0.52 7.42 -5.05
N ASN A 41 -0.11 8.11 -6.01
CA ASN A 41 -1.33 8.86 -5.77
C ASN A 41 -2.52 7.92 -5.51
N LEU A 42 -2.53 6.73 -6.13
CA LEU A 42 -3.52 5.70 -5.82
C LEU A 42 -3.31 5.13 -4.42
N ALA A 43 -2.06 4.93 -3.98
CA ALA A 43 -1.79 4.52 -2.60
C ALA A 43 -2.33 5.54 -1.58
N ALA A 44 -2.04 6.83 -1.79
CA ALA A 44 -2.59 7.91 -0.98
C ALA A 44 -4.13 7.93 -0.98
N PHE A 45 -4.74 7.74 -2.14
CA PHE A 45 -6.18 7.65 -2.27
C PHE A 45 -6.75 6.45 -1.50
N PHE A 46 -6.17 5.27 -1.63
CA PHE A 46 -6.62 4.08 -0.92
C PHE A 46 -6.49 4.22 0.60
N GLN A 47 -5.43 4.85 1.11
CA GLN A 47 -5.34 5.20 2.53
C GLN A 47 -6.47 6.12 2.99
N SER A 48 -6.85 7.11 2.17
CA SER A 48 -8.00 7.97 2.50
C SER A 48 -9.31 7.18 2.61
N LEU A 49 -9.51 6.14 1.77
CA LEU A 49 -10.68 5.27 1.85
C LEU A 49 -10.74 4.46 3.14
N GLN A 50 -9.59 4.17 3.78
CA GLN A 50 -9.53 3.45 5.04
C GLN A 50 -10.16 4.22 6.21
N THR A 51 -10.28 5.54 6.07
CA THR A 51 -10.94 6.43 7.04
C THR A 51 -12.47 6.46 6.88
N VAL A 52 -12.98 5.94 5.76
CA VAL A 52 -14.42 5.91 5.44
C VAL A 52 -14.95 4.53 5.84
N PRO A 53 -15.80 4.40 6.89
CA PRO A 53 -16.13 3.11 7.48
C PRO A 53 -16.64 2.05 6.48
N ASP A 54 -17.52 2.43 5.56
CA ASP A 54 -18.11 1.53 4.56
C ASP A 54 -17.15 1.18 3.40
N LEU A 55 -16.06 1.92 3.23
CA LEU A 55 -15.05 1.68 2.20
C LEU A 55 -13.72 1.18 2.76
N LYS A 56 -13.59 1.05 4.08
CA LYS A 56 -12.33 0.68 4.75
C LYS A 56 -11.78 -0.66 4.25
N ARG A 57 -12.66 -1.66 4.12
CA ARG A 57 -12.31 -2.99 3.59
C ARG A 57 -11.74 -2.90 2.17
N LEU A 58 -12.42 -2.16 1.30
CA LEU A 58 -12.00 -1.95 -0.09
C LEU A 58 -10.68 -1.20 -0.16
N GLY A 59 -10.53 -0.11 0.60
CA GLY A 59 -9.29 0.67 0.69
C GLY A 59 -8.08 -0.20 1.08
N ASN A 60 -8.23 -1.01 2.14
CA ASN A 60 -7.20 -1.96 2.56
C ASN A 60 -6.87 -2.99 1.47
N SER A 61 -7.89 -3.48 0.77
CA SER A 61 -7.70 -4.49 -0.27
C SER A 61 -7.00 -3.93 -1.51
N LEU A 62 -7.41 -2.74 -1.97
CA LEU A 62 -6.79 -2.05 -3.10
C LEU A 62 -5.34 -1.67 -2.81
N GLU A 63 -5.05 -1.14 -1.62
CA GLU A 63 -3.67 -0.84 -1.19
C GLU A 63 -2.79 -2.10 -1.19
N ARG A 64 -3.28 -3.20 -0.59
CA ARG A 64 -2.56 -4.48 -0.56
C ARG A 64 -2.25 -5.03 -1.94
N ASN A 65 -3.21 -4.95 -2.87
CA ASN A 65 -3.04 -5.38 -4.25
C ASN A 65 -2.04 -4.48 -4.99
N LEU A 66 -2.08 -3.17 -4.75
CA LEU A 66 -1.12 -2.23 -5.32
C LEU A 66 0.30 -2.51 -4.83
N PHE A 67 0.48 -2.70 -3.53
CA PHE A 67 1.78 -3.04 -2.95
C PHE A 67 2.29 -4.38 -3.45
N GLN A 68 1.40 -5.37 -3.60
CA GLN A 68 1.76 -6.64 -4.21
C GLN A 68 2.27 -6.46 -5.64
N ARG A 69 1.62 -5.62 -6.46
CA ARG A 69 2.09 -5.28 -7.80
C ARG A 69 3.47 -4.63 -7.78
N TRP A 70 3.72 -3.66 -6.89
CA TRP A 70 5.03 -3.05 -6.74
C TRP A 70 6.12 -4.09 -6.40
N MET A 71 5.82 -5.05 -5.53
CA MET A 71 6.77 -6.12 -5.18
C MET A 71 6.99 -7.13 -6.31
N THR A 72 5.93 -7.56 -7.00
CA THR A 72 6.02 -8.73 -7.91
C THR A 72 6.23 -8.35 -9.36
N THR A 73 5.69 -7.22 -9.80
CA THR A 73 5.73 -6.79 -11.20
C THR A 73 6.83 -5.76 -11.42
N VAL A 74 7.02 -4.84 -10.47
CA VAL A 74 8.03 -3.77 -10.55
C VAL A 74 9.33 -4.18 -9.83
N ASP A 75 9.32 -5.25 -9.03
CA ASP A 75 10.43 -5.67 -8.14
C ASP A 75 10.94 -4.52 -7.25
N SER A 76 10.03 -3.64 -6.84
CA SER A 76 10.36 -2.53 -5.95
C SER A 76 10.69 -3.04 -4.56
N LYS A 77 11.75 -2.50 -3.97
CA LYS A 77 12.08 -2.66 -2.55
C LYS A 77 11.58 -1.42 -1.79
N PRO A 78 11.52 -1.45 -0.45
CA PRO A 78 11.03 -0.31 0.31
C PRO A 78 11.77 1.01 0.03
N LYS A 79 13.09 0.97 -0.22
CA LYS A 79 13.87 2.16 -0.63
C LYS A 79 13.53 2.70 -2.02
N ASP A 80 12.99 1.86 -2.92
CA ASP A 80 12.50 2.30 -4.22
C ASP A 80 11.17 3.04 -4.07
N VAL A 81 10.29 2.54 -3.22
CA VAL A 81 9.03 3.22 -2.89
C VAL A 81 9.29 4.57 -2.22
N ALA A 82 10.28 4.68 -1.33
CA ALA A 82 10.70 5.97 -0.76
C ALA A 82 11.15 6.98 -1.84
N ARG A 83 11.78 6.50 -2.92
CA ARG A 83 12.14 7.33 -4.07
C ARG A 83 10.92 7.73 -4.89
N LEU A 84 9.99 6.81 -5.15
CA LEU A 84 8.72 7.09 -5.83
C LEU A 84 7.87 8.14 -5.09
N LEU A 85 7.94 8.15 -3.76
CA LEU A 85 7.28 9.12 -2.89
C LEU A 85 8.04 10.46 -2.76
N ASN A 86 9.18 10.62 -3.45
CA ASN A 86 10.06 11.79 -3.37
C ASN A 86 10.53 12.12 -1.93
N ILE A 87 10.76 11.09 -1.11
CA ILE A 87 11.21 11.23 0.29
C ILE A 87 12.50 10.49 0.60
N GLY A 88 13.19 9.92 -0.39
CA GLY A 88 14.37 9.07 -0.17
C GLY A 88 15.41 9.61 0.82
N GLN A 89 15.77 10.90 0.71
CA GLN A 89 16.72 11.55 1.63
C GLN A 89 16.08 12.07 2.93
N SER A 90 14.76 12.23 2.94
CA SER A 90 14.00 12.83 4.04
C SER A 90 13.41 11.79 5.00
N VAL A 91 13.46 10.49 4.66
CA VAL A 91 12.96 9.39 5.51
C VAL A 91 13.34 9.55 6.98
N PRO A 92 14.61 9.83 7.37
CA PRO A 92 14.98 9.90 8.78
C PRO A 92 14.33 11.06 9.55
N LYS A 93 13.84 12.08 8.85
CA LYS A 93 13.26 13.30 9.43
C LYS A 93 11.73 13.37 9.24
N LEU A 94 11.13 12.35 8.66
CA LEU A 94 9.73 12.36 8.27
C LEU A 94 8.83 12.09 9.48
N SER A 95 7.77 12.90 9.64
CA SER A 95 6.79 12.70 10.72
C SER A 95 5.90 11.48 10.47
N LYS A 96 5.53 10.75 11.54
CA LYS A 96 4.51 9.67 11.48
C LYS A 96 3.13 10.15 10.99
N SER A 97 2.85 11.44 11.10
CA SER A 97 1.62 12.03 10.59
C SER A 97 1.63 12.23 9.08
N ASP A 98 2.80 12.24 8.43
CA ASP A 98 2.94 12.42 6.99
C ASP A 98 2.33 11.23 6.24
N LEU A 99 1.54 11.51 5.21
CA LEU A 99 0.90 10.46 4.42
C LEU A 99 1.92 9.55 3.73
N ARG A 100 3.05 10.10 3.27
CA ARG A 100 4.12 9.35 2.62
C ARG A 100 4.84 8.45 3.62
N TYR A 101 4.95 8.87 4.88
CA TYR A 101 5.44 8.02 5.97
C TYR A 101 4.53 6.80 6.10
N LYS A 102 3.21 7.02 6.19
CA LYS A 102 2.22 5.94 6.38
C LYS A 102 2.20 4.96 5.20
N ILE A 103 2.27 5.46 3.96
CA ILE A 103 2.37 4.62 2.77
C ILE A 103 3.63 3.76 2.82
N LEU A 104 4.77 4.38 3.14
CA LEU A 104 6.06 3.70 3.19
C LEU A 104 6.12 2.66 4.32
N GLU A 105 5.57 2.98 5.48
CA GLU A 105 5.42 2.09 6.63
C GLU A 105 4.56 0.87 6.28
N ALA A 106 3.35 1.10 5.75
CA ALA A 106 2.44 0.03 5.36
C ALA A 106 3.05 -0.89 4.29
N TYR A 107 3.71 -0.29 3.29
CA TYR A 107 4.42 -1.05 2.27
C TYR A 107 5.55 -1.91 2.86
N THR A 108 6.36 -1.32 3.75
CA THR A 108 7.50 -2.02 4.38
C THR A 108 7.03 -3.19 5.25
N LEU A 109 5.92 -3.02 5.97
CA LEU A 109 5.29 -4.10 6.75
C LEU A 109 4.84 -5.25 5.85
N GLN A 110 4.12 -4.96 4.76
CA GLN A 110 3.66 -6.00 3.83
C GLN A 110 4.84 -6.67 3.10
N PHE A 111 5.90 -5.93 2.79
CA PHE A 111 7.12 -6.48 2.20
C PHE A 111 7.77 -7.48 3.19
N ALA A 112 7.94 -7.07 4.45
CA ALA A 112 8.53 -7.89 5.49
C ALA A 112 7.70 -9.15 5.80
N GLU A 113 6.37 -9.05 5.79
CA GLU A 113 5.45 -10.18 5.95
C GLU A 113 5.69 -11.25 4.88
N LYS A 114 5.92 -10.86 3.62
CA LYS A 114 6.29 -11.80 2.56
C LYS A 114 7.68 -12.40 2.70
N SER A 115 8.60 -11.67 3.34
CA SER A 115 9.98 -12.13 3.57
C SER A 115 10.08 -13.10 4.75
N GLY A 116 9.08 -13.19 5.62
CA GLY A 116 9.01 -14.17 6.70
C GLY A 116 8.81 -13.54 8.08
N LYS A 117 8.46 -14.40 9.05
CA LYS A 117 8.07 -13.97 10.40
C LYS A 117 9.17 -13.20 11.13
N GLU A 118 10.42 -13.67 11.05
CA GLU A 118 11.56 -13.01 11.71
C GLU A 118 11.78 -11.58 11.18
N THR A 119 11.77 -11.43 9.85
CA THR A 119 11.87 -10.13 9.17
C THR A 119 10.75 -9.19 9.57
N LEU A 120 9.51 -9.69 9.63
CA LEU A 120 8.35 -8.91 10.04
C LEU A 120 8.47 -8.40 11.48
N GLU A 121 8.84 -9.27 12.43
CA GLU A 121 9.02 -8.85 13.82
C GLU A 121 10.14 -7.83 13.96
N LYS A 122 11.27 -8.01 13.25
CA LYS A 122 12.35 -7.03 13.28
C LYS A 122 11.95 -5.67 12.74
N VAL A 123 11.18 -5.64 11.65
CA VAL A 123 10.65 -4.40 11.08
C VAL A 123 9.70 -3.71 12.05
N LYS A 124 8.79 -4.46 12.70
CA LYS A 124 7.87 -3.90 13.70
C LYS A 124 8.61 -3.25 14.87
N GLU A 125 9.63 -3.90 15.42
CA GLU A 125 10.46 -3.34 16.49
C GLU A 125 11.05 -1.96 16.10
N LEU A 126 11.61 -1.87 14.89
CA LEU A 126 12.23 -0.64 14.40
C LEU A 126 11.21 0.48 14.17
N LEU A 127 9.99 0.15 13.72
CA LEU A 127 8.92 1.12 13.54
C LEU A 127 8.37 1.64 14.88
N VAL A 128 8.31 0.79 15.91
CA VAL A 128 7.99 1.21 17.29
C VAL A 128 9.05 2.19 17.80
N ALA A 129 10.32 1.91 17.54
CA ALA A 129 11.45 2.81 17.86
C ALA A 129 11.52 4.09 16.99
N ASN A 130 10.56 4.30 16.08
CA ASN A 130 10.52 5.42 15.14
C ASN A 130 11.74 5.48 14.18
N ASP A 131 12.35 4.34 13.89
CA ASP A 131 13.46 4.24 12.94
C ASP A 131 13.00 3.61 11.62
N LEU A 132 12.28 4.42 10.83
CA LEU A 132 11.79 3.99 9.51
C LEU A 132 12.95 3.63 8.57
N ASN A 133 14.08 4.35 8.64
CA ASN A 133 15.25 4.08 7.80
C ASN A 133 15.90 2.72 8.08
N ALA A 134 16.04 2.36 9.36
CA ALA A 134 16.48 1.03 9.74
C ALA A 134 15.44 -0.02 9.33
N ALA A 135 14.14 0.23 9.51
CA ALA A 135 13.07 -0.70 9.12
C ALA A 135 13.12 -1.04 7.62
N LEU A 136 13.26 -0.03 6.76
CA LEU A 136 13.44 -0.19 5.31
C LEU A 136 14.65 -1.08 4.96
N THR A 137 15.73 -0.95 5.72
CA THR A 137 16.97 -1.71 5.51
C THR A 137 16.83 -3.14 6.03
N ALA A 138 16.19 -3.34 7.18
CA ALA A 138 15.96 -4.64 7.79
C ALA A 138 15.03 -5.51 6.93
N ALA A 139 14.01 -4.91 6.31
CA ALA A 139 13.04 -5.60 5.45
C ALA A 139 13.70 -6.34 4.26
N VAL A 140 14.89 -5.90 3.80
CA VAL A 140 15.59 -6.50 2.65
C VAL A 140 16.74 -7.43 3.07
N LYS A 141 17.31 -7.25 4.27
CA LYS A 141 18.55 -7.92 4.70
C LYS A 141 18.37 -9.38 5.11
N LEU A 142 17.16 -9.80 5.49
CA LEU A 142 16.88 -11.11 6.09
C LEU A 142 16.31 -12.12 5.08
N ARG A 143 16.66 -11.98 3.79
CA ARG A 143 16.13 -12.81 2.70
C ARG A 143 17.15 -13.84 2.23
#